data_AF-A0A4S2IX36-F1
#
_entry.id   AF-A0A4S2IX36-F1
#
_cell.length_a   1.000
_cell.length_b   1.000
_cell.length_c   1.000
_cell.angle_alpha   90.00
_cell.angle_beta   90.00
_cell.angle_gamma   90.00
#
_symmetry.space_group_name_H-M   'P 1'
#
loop_
_entity.id
_entity.type
_entity.pdbx_description
1 polymer ?
#
loop_
_entity_poly.entity_id
_entity_poly.type
_entity_poly.pdbx_seq_one_letter_code
_entity_poly.pdbx_strand_id
1 'polypeptide(L)'
;MTETVTERQASMLLMRGRGCTHDEIGEAHGVTGSRVAQLLSTARKALGARDVTHALAILILADPRALEFLRREIEIPDQAREALRDLA
;
A
#
# COMPACT_ATOMS: atom_id res chain seq x y z
N MET A 1 -8.80 12.63 17.46
CA MET A 1 -7.48 11.99 17.27
C MET A 1 -7.48 11.43 15.87
N THR A 2 -6.69 11.99 14.96
CA THR A 2 -6.46 11.38 13.64
C THR A 2 -5.57 10.17 13.88
N GLU A 3 -6.13 8.96 13.78
CA GLU A 3 -5.35 7.73 13.86
C GLU A 3 -4.35 7.72 12.69
N THR A 4 -3.06 7.65 12.99
CA THR A 4 -2.00 7.55 11.98
C THR A 4 -1.81 6.10 11.57
N VAL A 5 -1.62 5.84 10.28
CA VAL A 5 -1.28 4.50 9.79
C VAL A 5 0.07 4.07 10.35
N THR A 6 0.10 2.88 10.95
CA THR A 6 1.36 2.29 11.48
C THR A 6 2.19 1.68 10.35
N GLU A 7 3.50 1.51 10.56
CA GLU A 7 4.38 0.86 9.59
C GLU A 7 3.91 -0.56 9.20
N ARG A 8 3.38 -1.31 10.17
CA ARG A 8 2.79 -2.63 9.93
C ARG A 8 1.60 -2.55 8.99
N GLN A 9 0.69 -1.61 9.22
CA GLN A 9 -0.47 -1.40 8.35
C GLN A 9 -0.08 -0.92 6.96
N ALA A 10 0.92 -0.04 6.86
CA ALA A 10 1.48 0.41 5.59
C ALA A 10 2.08 -0.76 4.80
N SER A 11 2.87 -1.61 5.45
CA SER A 11 3.42 -2.84 4.84
C SER A 11 2.34 -3.79 4.34
N MET A 12 1.27 -4.00 5.13
CA MET A 12 0.13 -4.82 4.70
C MET A 12 -0.63 -4.21 3.51
N LEU A 13 -0.81 -2.88 3.47
CA LEU A 13 -1.41 -2.18 2.32
C LEU A 13 -0.56 -2.36 1.05
N LEU A 14 0.76 -2.25 1.18
CA LEU A 14 1.70 -2.44 0.07
C LEU A 14 1.68 -3.88 -0.45
N MET A 15 1.70 -4.88 0.42
CA MET A 15 1.54 -6.29 0.02
C MET A 15 0.19 -6.51 -0.68
N ARG A 16 -0.89 -5.87 -0.19
CA ARG A 16 -2.18 -5.95 -0.85
C ARG A 16 -2.16 -5.33 -2.25
N GLY A 17 -1.40 -4.26 -2.44
CA GLY A 17 -1.11 -3.65 -3.75
C GLY A 17 -0.38 -4.58 -4.72
N ARG A 18 0.39 -5.54 -4.21
CA ARG A 18 1.05 -6.60 -5.01
C ARG A 18 0.12 -7.76 -5.38
N GLY A 19 -1.14 -7.70 -4.96
CA GLY A 19 -2.11 -8.78 -5.19
C GLY A 19 -2.12 -9.88 -4.13
N CYS A 20 -1.30 -9.78 -3.08
CA CYS A 20 -1.31 -10.76 -1.99
C CYS A 20 -2.69 -10.86 -1.34
N THR A 21 -3.13 -12.08 -1.09
CA THR A 21 -4.34 -12.41 -0.33
C THR A 21 -4.16 -12.08 1.16
N HIS A 22 -5.26 -12.04 1.91
CA HIS A 22 -5.17 -11.80 3.36
C HIS A 22 -4.39 -12.90 4.09
N ASP A 23 -4.43 -14.13 3.59
CA ASP A 23 -3.74 -15.26 4.21
C ASP A 23 -2.22 -15.18 3.98
N GLU A 24 -1.76 -14.85 2.78
CA GLU A 24 -0.33 -14.62 2.48
C GLU A 24 0.24 -13.43 3.28
N ILE A 25 -0.54 -12.35 3.41
CA ILE A 25 -0.17 -11.21 4.25
C ILE A 25 -0.12 -11.63 5.73
N GLY A 26 -1.08 -12.46 6.16
CA GLY A 26 -1.14 -12.98 7.52
C GLY A 26 0.10 -13.80 7.87
N GLU A 27 0.48 -14.72 6.99
CA GLU A 27 1.69 -15.53 7.10
C GLU A 27 2.94 -14.66 7.24
N ALA A 28 3.12 -13.67 6.36
CA ALA A 28 4.28 -12.77 6.39
C ALA A 28 4.38 -11.92 7.68
N HIS A 29 3.25 -11.66 8.34
CA HIS A 29 3.19 -10.82 9.54
C HIS A 29 2.90 -11.60 10.84
N GLY A 30 2.82 -12.93 10.79
CA GLY A 30 2.52 -13.78 11.95
C GLY A 30 1.13 -13.54 12.55
N VAL A 31 0.13 -13.24 11.72
CA VAL A 31 -1.26 -13.02 12.14
C VAL A 31 -2.24 -13.76 11.23
N THR A 32 -3.49 -13.92 11.66
CA THR A 32 -4.53 -14.55 10.81
C THR A 32 -4.98 -13.61 9.69
N GLY A 33 -5.46 -14.16 8.57
CA GLY A 33 -6.06 -13.35 7.48
C GLY A 33 -7.26 -12.51 7.94
N SER A 34 -8.03 -13.00 8.92
CA SER A 34 -9.09 -12.21 9.56
C SER A 34 -8.56 -10.98 10.30
N ARG A 35 -7.39 -11.10 10.97
CA ARG A 35 -6.73 -9.98 11.63
C ARG A 35 -6.16 -8.99 10.62
N VAL A 36 -5.65 -9.46 9.48
CA VAL A 36 -5.23 -8.60 8.37
C VAL A 36 -6.40 -7.75 7.87
N ALA A 37 -7.57 -8.36 7.62
CA ALA A 37 -8.76 -7.63 7.16
C ALA A 37 -9.16 -6.50 8.13
N GLN A 38 -9.10 -6.75 9.45
CA GLN A 38 -9.33 -5.73 10.47
C GLN A 38 -8.30 -4.60 10.41
N LEU A 39 -7.01 -4.93 10.33
CA LEU A 39 -5.91 -3.96 10.30
C LEU A 39 -5.98 -3.08 9.04
N LEU A 40 -6.28 -3.67 7.88
CA LEU A 40 -6.49 -2.95 6.62
C LEU A 40 -7.73 -2.05 6.69
N SER A 41 -8.81 -2.50 7.32
CA SER A 41 -10.00 -1.66 7.54
C SER A 41 -9.69 -0.46 8.43
N THR A 42 -8.92 -0.64 9.52
CA THR A 42 -8.45 0.47 10.37
C THR A 42 -7.56 1.42 9.58
N ALA A 43 -6.59 0.91 8.83
CA ALA A 43 -5.70 1.74 8.00
C ALA A 43 -6.47 2.56 6.95
N ARG A 44 -7.48 1.95 6.31
CA ARG A 44 -8.36 2.64 5.36
C ARG A 44 -9.11 3.79 6.03
N LYS A 45 -9.67 3.57 7.23
CA LYS A 45 -10.37 4.61 7.99
C LYS A 45 -9.44 5.75 8.40
N ALA A 46 -8.24 5.42 8.89
CA ALA A 46 -7.18 6.37 9.23
C ALA A 46 -6.81 7.28 8.05
N LEU A 47 -6.74 6.72 6.84
CA LEU A 47 -6.45 7.47 5.61
C LEU A 47 -7.65 8.18 4.99
N GLY A 48 -8.86 8.03 5.55
CA GLY A 48 -10.08 8.57 4.94
C GLY A 48 -10.43 7.96 3.57
N ALA A 49 -9.93 6.74 3.31
CA ALA A 49 -10.06 6.09 2.02
C ALA A 49 -11.40 5.36 1.85
N ARG A 50 -11.86 5.28 0.59
CA ARG A 50 -13.14 4.62 0.23
C ARG A 50 -13.00 3.10 0.21
N ASP A 51 -11.87 2.62 -0.27
CA ASP A 51 -11.52 1.20 -0.37
C ASP A 51 -10.00 1.04 -0.17
N VAL A 52 -9.51 -0.18 -0.28
CA VAL A 52 -8.09 -0.50 -0.06
C VAL A 52 -7.19 0.05 -1.17
N THR A 53 -7.68 0.11 -2.41
CA THR A 53 -6.92 0.68 -3.55
C THR A 53 -6.75 2.19 -3.38
N HIS A 54 -7.80 2.89 -2.96
CA HIS A 54 -7.74 4.31 -2.61
C HIS A 54 -6.81 4.53 -1.41
N ALA A 55 -6.86 3.67 -0.39
CA ALA A 55 -5.95 3.75 0.76
C ALA A 55 -4.48 3.60 0.34
N LEU A 56 -4.18 2.64 -0.54
CA LEU A 56 -2.85 2.45 -1.11
C LEU A 56 -2.38 3.69 -1.88
N ALA A 57 -3.24 4.26 -2.74
CA ALA A 57 -2.90 5.47 -3.50
C ALA A 57 -2.56 6.66 -2.58
N ILE A 58 -3.37 6.89 -1.53
CA ILE A 58 -3.09 7.94 -0.54
C ILE A 58 -1.77 7.65 0.17
N LEU A 59 -1.52 6.41 0.60
CA LEU A 59 -0.29 6.02 1.29
C LEU A 59 0.96 6.31 0.42
N ILE A 60 0.92 5.97 -0.86
CA ILE A 60 2.03 6.22 -1.80
C ILE A 60 2.32 7.71 -1.98
N LEU A 61 1.26 8.52 -2.08
CA LEU A 61 1.38 9.97 -2.28
C LEU A 61 1.81 10.71 -1.01
N ALA A 62 1.40 10.22 0.16
CA ALA A 62 1.64 10.88 1.44
C ALA A 62 2.92 10.40 2.15
N ASP A 63 3.39 9.18 1.88
CA ASP A 63 4.58 8.61 2.50
C ASP A 63 5.71 8.39 1.47
N PRO A 64 6.78 9.21 1.50
CA PRO A 64 7.94 9.04 0.63
C PRO A 64 8.58 7.64 0.71
N ARG A 65 8.45 6.94 1.84
CA ARG A 65 8.97 5.58 2.01
C ARG A 65 8.12 4.56 1.25
N ALA A 66 6.81 4.77 1.16
CA ALA A 66 5.93 3.93 0.35
C ALA A 66 6.23 4.10 -1.15
N LEU A 67 6.56 5.32 -1.57
CA LEU A 67 7.03 5.58 -2.94
C LEU A 67 8.34 4.86 -3.25
N GLU A 68 9.31 4.89 -2.32
CA GLU A 68 10.59 4.19 -2.48
C GLU A 68 10.42 2.67 -2.51
N PHE A 69 9.50 2.13 -1.70
CA PHE A 69 9.14 0.71 -1.73
C PHE A 69 8.57 0.30 -3.10
N LEU A 70 7.70 1.13 -3.69
CA LEU A 70 7.22 0.87 -5.05
C LEU A 70 8.30 1.00 -6.11
N ARG A 71 9.19 2.01 -6.01
CA ARG A 71 10.28 2.19 -6.98
C ARG A 71 11.21 0.99 -7.10
N ARG A 72 11.41 0.24 -6.02
CA ARG A 72 12.26 -0.98 -6.03
C ARG A 72 11.60 -2.18 -6.70
N GLU A 73 10.28 -2.16 -6.83
CA GLU A 73 9.47 -3.34 -7.18
C GLU A 73 8.70 -3.15 -8.49
N ILE A 74 8.42 -1.89 -8.85
CA ILE A 74 7.90 -1.53 -10.16
C ILE A 74 9.08 -1.40 -11.11
N GLU A 75 9.32 -2.43 -11.90
CA GLU A 75 10.04 -2.25 -13.15
C GLU A 75 9.17 -1.35 -14.03
N ILE A 76 9.53 -0.06 -14.13
CA ILE A 76 8.89 0.85 -15.06
C ILE A 76 9.42 0.50 -16.45
N PRO A 77 8.60 -0.04 -17.38
CA PRO A 77 9.05 -0.32 -18.74
C PRO A 77 9.55 0.96 -19.38
N ASP A 78 10.56 0.87 -20.23
CA ASP A 78 11.18 2.06 -20.83
C ASP A 78 10.17 2.96 -21.55
N GLN A 79 9.15 2.37 -22.19
CA GLN A 79 8.04 3.07 -22.84
C GLN A 79 7.24 3.97 -21.89
N ALA A 80 6.97 3.50 -20.66
CA ALA A 80 6.27 4.31 -19.66
C ALA A 80 7.17 5.43 -19.11
N ARG A 81 8.48 5.16 -19.03
CA ARG A 81 9.49 6.13 -18.61
C ARG A 81 9.63 7.30 -19.60
N GLU A 82 9.54 6.99 -20.88
CA GLU A 82 9.58 7.97 -21.98
C GLU A 82 8.31 8.83 -21.98
N ALA A 83 7.13 8.21 -21.91
CA ALA A 83 5.86 8.93 -21.85
C ALA A 83 5.73 9.88 -20.65
N LEU A 84 6.34 9.54 -19.50
CA LEU A 84 6.37 10.40 -18.32
C LEU A 84 7.33 11.59 -18.44
N ARG A 85 8.37 11.52 -19.29
CA ARG A 85 9.26 12.66 -19.54
C ARG A 85 8.58 13.73 -20.37
N ASP A 86 7.75 13.35 -21.33
CA ASP A 86 7.06 14.29 -22.22
C ASP A 86 5.91 15.06 -21.53
N LEU A 87 5.56 14.65 -20.32
CA LEU A 87 4.52 15.27 -19.47
C LEU A 87 5.10 16.27 -18.44
N ALA A 88 6.42 16.38 -18.30
CA ALA A 88 7.10 17.24 -17.33
C ALA A 88 7.69 18.50 -17.99
#